data_AF-A0A814FKC8-F1
#
_entry.id   AF-A0A814FKC8-F1
#
_cell.length_a   1.000
_cell.length_b   1.000
_cell.length_c   1.000
_cell.angle_alpha   90.00
_cell.angle_beta   90.00
_cell.angle_gamma   90.00
#
_symmetry.space_group_name_H-M   'P 1'
#
loop_
_entity.id
_entity.type
_entity.pdbx_description
1 polymer ?
#
loop_
_entity_poly.entity_id
_entity_poly.type
_entity_poly.pdbx_seq_one_letter_code
_entity_poly.pdbx_strand_id
1 'polypeptide(L)'
;MHVNEGSTLSAIRVNLKTIEEVRILIKLGKINVGSMIHPVKPYHLPIRINKCLKCLRHDHATKSCSRPRLCRRCAEEHSLEHGCPNHEKRINCGGDHISGHSVCPVVQEKRHALVEQSMRQRSELLIQTERQQHQYHCQGSDYSALLNDNQSYSSTVTPHQTAESS
;
A
#
# COMPACT_ATOMS: atom_id res chain seq x y z
N MET A 1 8.43 -0.11 -33.31
CA MET A 1 7.20 0.36 -32.65
C MET A 1 6.92 1.76 -33.17
N HIS A 2 5.89 1.92 -33.99
CA HIS A 2 5.47 3.23 -34.46
C HIS A 2 4.68 3.91 -33.34
N VAL A 3 5.22 5.00 -32.82
CA VAL A 3 4.52 5.86 -31.85
C VAL A 3 3.83 6.94 -32.68
N ASN A 4 2.50 6.92 -32.74
CA ASN A 4 1.73 7.94 -33.43
C ASN A 4 1.85 9.28 -32.69
N GLU A 5 2.20 10.34 -33.43
CA GLU A 5 2.21 11.73 -32.95
C GLU A 5 0.83 12.09 -32.38
N GLY A 6 0.79 12.46 -31.10
CA GLY A 6 -0.45 12.81 -30.38
C GLY A 6 -0.84 11.88 -29.22
N SER A 7 -0.12 10.77 -29.03
CA SER A 7 -0.40 9.84 -27.92
C SER A 7 0.22 10.34 -26.60
N THR A 8 -0.60 10.71 -25.61
CA THR A 8 -0.09 11.03 -24.26
C THR A 8 0.46 9.77 -23.59
N LEU A 9 1.76 9.76 -23.29
CA LEU A 9 2.37 8.69 -22.51
C LEU A 9 1.87 8.78 -21.06
N SER A 10 1.02 7.83 -20.66
CA SER A 10 0.44 7.79 -19.31
C SER A 10 1.42 7.32 -18.24
N ALA A 11 2.45 6.56 -18.61
CA ALA A 11 3.49 6.08 -17.71
C ALA A 11 4.82 5.87 -18.45
N ILE A 12 5.93 6.27 -17.82
CA ILE A 12 7.30 6.03 -18.30
C ILE A 12 7.98 5.13 -17.27
N ARG A 13 8.45 3.95 -17.70
CA ARG A 13 9.24 3.05 -16.86
C ARG A 13 10.70 3.16 -17.24
N VAL A 14 11.53 3.60 -16.30
CA VAL A 14 12.99 3.68 -16.47
C VAL A 14 13.63 2.52 -15.73
N ASN A 15 14.43 1.73 -16.44
CA ASN A 15 15.25 0.68 -15.83
C ASN A 15 16.62 1.29 -15.49
N LEU A 16 16.92 1.38 -14.20
CA LEU A 16 18.22 1.83 -13.69
C LEU A 16 19.04 0.59 -13.33
N LYS A 17 20.34 0.60 -13.64
CA LYS A 17 21.21 -0.58 -13.47
C LYS A 17 21.74 -0.69 -12.04
N THR A 18 21.95 0.44 -11.38
CA THR A 18 22.54 0.48 -10.04
C THR A 18 21.69 1.28 -9.07
N ILE A 19 21.81 0.95 -7.78
CA ILE A 19 21.18 1.72 -6.71
C ILE A 19 21.75 3.15 -6.61
N GLU A 20 22.96 3.38 -7.13
CA GLU A 20 23.64 4.67 -7.12
C GLU A 20 23.02 5.62 -8.15
N GLU A 21 22.71 5.12 -9.34
CA GLU A 21 21.92 5.85 -10.33
C GLU A 21 20.55 6.25 -9.77
N VAL A 22 19.89 5.35 -9.03
CA VAL A 22 18.61 5.65 -8.36
C VAL A 22 18.77 6.77 -7.34
N ARG A 23 19.80 6.71 -6.49
CA ARG A 23 20.08 7.73 -5.47
C ARG A 23 20.39 9.09 -6.10
N ILE A 24 21.19 9.12 -7.17
CA ILE A 24 21.51 10.34 -7.92
C ILE A 24 20.23 10.93 -8.53
N LEU A 25 19.39 10.10 -9.16
CA LEU A 25 18.14 10.56 -9.77
C LEU A 25 17.19 11.17 -8.73
N ILE A 26 17.02 10.52 -7.58
CA ILE A 26 16.22 11.03 -6.46
C ILE A 26 16.80 12.34 -5.94
N LYS A 27 18.12 12.46 -5.81
CA LYS A 27 18.80 13.67 -5.33
C LYS A 27 18.67 14.84 -6.32
N LEU A 28 18.71 14.56 -7.62
CA LEU A 28 18.49 15.55 -8.68
C LEU A 28 17.03 16.03 -8.71
N GLY A 29 16.08 15.15 -8.34
CA GLY A 29 14.65 15.48 -8.22
C GLY A 29 13.94 15.75 -9.55
N LYS A 30 14.64 15.56 -10.68
CA LYS A 30 14.11 15.76 -12.03
C LYS A 30 14.76 14.78 -13.02
N ILE A 31 14.00 14.39 -14.03
CA ILE A 31 14.46 13.54 -15.13
C ILE A 31 14.01 14.15 -16.45
N ASN A 32 14.89 14.13 -17.46
CA ASN A 32 14.58 14.56 -18.81
C ASN A 32 14.12 13.35 -19.62
N VAL A 33 12.95 13.44 -20.23
CA VAL A 33 12.43 12.42 -21.15
C VAL A 33 12.06 13.12 -22.45
N GLY A 34 12.84 12.89 -23.50
CA GLY A 34 12.77 13.69 -24.72
C GLY A 34 13.05 15.17 -24.42
N SER A 35 12.16 16.05 -24.85
CA SER A 35 12.24 17.51 -24.62
C SER A 35 11.55 17.98 -23.32
N MET A 36 11.05 17.04 -22.50
CA MET A 36 10.26 17.36 -21.30
C MET A 36 11.03 17.05 -20.01
N ILE A 37 10.85 17.92 -19.00
CA ILE A 37 11.40 17.73 -17.66
C ILE A 37 10.30 17.24 -16.74
N HIS A 38 10.50 16.10 -16.11
CA HIS A 38 9.56 15.51 -15.15
C HIS A 38 10.13 15.54 -13.74
N PRO A 39 9.34 15.95 -12.72
CA PRO A 39 9.78 15.86 -11.33
C PRO A 39 9.86 14.40 -10.90
N VAL A 40 10.94 14.06 -10.22
CA VAL A 40 11.17 12.72 -9.65
C VAL A 40 10.95 12.82 -8.15
N LYS A 41 10.15 11.90 -7.62
CA LYS A 41 9.97 11.70 -6.17
C LYS A 41 10.16 10.22 -5.86
N PRO A 42 10.74 9.89 -4.69
CA PRO A 42 10.74 8.51 -4.22
C PRO A 42 9.34 7.92 -4.27
N TYR A 43 9.21 6.72 -4.81
CA TYR A 43 7.95 6.00 -4.76
C TYR A 43 7.76 5.44 -3.35
N HIS A 44 6.71 5.88 -2.67
CA HIS A 44 6.30 5.32 -1.39
C HIS A 44 5.15 4.35 -1.63
N LEU A 45 5.27 3.11 -1.14
CA LEU A 45 4.17 2.15 -1.21
C LEU A 45 2.90 2.76 -0.62
N PRO A 46 1.73 2.58 -1.26
CA PRO A 46 0.46 3.11 -0.78
C PRO A 46 -0.05 2.28 0.40
N ILE A 47 0.66 2.33 1.54
CA ILE A 47 0.19 1.74 2.79
C ILE A 47 -0.91 2.64 3.35
N ARG A 48 -2.09 2.04 3.54
CA ARG A 48 -3.23 2.69 4.18
C ARG A 48 -2.96 2.76 5.68
N ILE A 49 -2.86 3.97 6.21
CA ILE A 49 -2.80 4.19 7.66
C ILE A 49 -4.21 4.06 8.21
N ASN A 50 -4.41 3.08 9.09
CA ASN A 50 -5.68 2.91 9.77
C ASN A 50 -5.94 4.13 10.67
N LYS A 51 -7.14 4.69 10.53
CA LYS A 51 -7.64 5.74 11.41
C LYS A 51 -9.00 5.34 11.94
N CYS A 52 -9.22 5.55 13.22
CA CYS A 52 -10.52 5.34 13.84
C CYS A 52 -11.54 6.28 13.21
N LEU A 53 -12.66 5.74 12.71
CA LEU A 53 -13.71 6.57 12.07
C LEU A 53 -14.59 7.31 13.09
N LYS A 54 -14.46 6.99 14.39
CA LYS A 54 -15.09 7.72 15.50
C LYS A 54 -14.25 8.91 15.93
N CYS A 55 -13.04 8.67 16.45
CA CYS A 55 -12.21 9.72 17.03
C CYS A 55 -11.04 10.21 16.14
N LEU A 56 -10.91 9.68 14.92
CA LEU A 56 -9.95 10.13 13.89
C LEU A 56 -8.46 9.90 14.21
N ARG A 57 -8.13 9.28 15.35
CA ARG A 57 -6.75 8.89 15.72
C ARG A 57 -6.28 7.62 15.01
N HIS A 58 -4.96 7.45 14.87
CA HIS A 58 -4.36 6.38 14.06
C HIS A 58 -4.09 5.06 14.82
N ASP A 59 -4.50 4.94 16.08
CA ASP A 59 -3.89 3.98 17.01
C ASP A 59 -4.74 2.74 17.29
N HIS A 60 -5.99 2.74 16.84
CA HIS A 60 -6.94 1.66 17.11
C HIS A 60 -8.00 1.56 16.01
N ALA A 61 -8.64 0.40 15.94
CA ALA A 61 -9.79 0.17 15.08
C ALA A 61 -11.03 0.87 15.64
N THR A 62 -11.95 1.26 14.75
CA THR A 62 -13.21 1.90 15.14
C THR A 62 -14.02 1.07 16.15
N LYS A 63 -13.97 -0.26 16.04
CA LYS A 63 -14.70 -1.21 16.91
C LYS A 63 -14.25 -1.16 18.37
N SER A 64 -12.96 -0.93 18.63
CA SER A 64 -12.41 -0.85 19.99
C SER A 64 -12.40 0.57 20.57
N CYS A 65 -13.06 1.52 19.89
CA CYS A 65 -13.05 2.92 20.30
C CYS A 65 -14.15 3.22 21.33
N SER A 66 -13.73 3.65 22.53
CA SER A 66 -14.60 4.16 23.60
C SER A 66 -14.84 5.68 23.53
N ARG A 67 -14.18 6.39 22.61
CA ARG A 67 -14.27 7.86 22.49
C ARG A 67 -15.52 8.30 21.71
N PRO A 68 -16.00 9.53 21.93
CA PRO A 68 -17.12 10.11 21.17
C PRO A 68 -16.78 10.22 19.67
N ARG A 69 -17.84 10.39 18.86
CA ARG A 69 -17.73 10.60 17.42
C ARG A 69 -17.36 12.06 17.16
N LEU A 70 -16.24 12.28 16.49
CA LEU A 70 -15.76 13.61 16.13
C LEU A 70 -16.08 13.93 14.66
N CYS A 71 -16.26 15.21 14.37
CA CYS A 71 -16.41 15.69 13.01
C CYS A 71 -15.13 15.47 12.20
N ARG A 72 -15.26 14.92 10.98
CA ARG A 72 -14.12 14.61 10.10
C ARG A 72 -13.36 15.86 9.63
N ARG A 73 -14.01 17.03 9.70
CA ARG A 73 -13.51 18.33 9.23
C ARG A 73 -12.74 19.07 10.34
N CYS A 74 -13.39 19.35 11.48
CA CYS A 74 -12.81 20.12 12.57
C CYS A 74 -12.26 19.27 13.73
N ALA A 75 -12.46 17.95 13.72
CA ALA A 75 -12.07 17.05 14.80
C ALA A 75 -12.65 17.41 16.19
N GLU A 76 -13.79 18.10 16.22
CA GLU A 76 -14.53 18.45 17.44
C GLU A 76 -15.88 17.71 17.49
N GLU A 77 -16.46 17.67 18.68
CA GLU A 77 -17.75 17.02 18.95
C GLU A 77 -18.87 18.04 18.75
N HIS A 78 -19.71 17.82 17.73
CA HIS A 78 -20.90 18.62 17.45
C HIS A 78 -21.89 17.83 16.58
N SER A 79 -23.15 18.30 16.49
CA SER A 79 -24.14 17.71 15.57
C SER A 79 -23.68 17.85 14.12
N LEU A 80 -23.73 16.74 13.36
CA LEU A 80 -23.29 16.68 11.96
C LEU A 80 -24.42 16.94 10.96
N GLU A 81 -25.65 17.14 11.44
CA GLU A 81 -26.85 17.24 10.58
C GLU A 81 -26.89 18.51 9.74
N HIS A 82 -26.41 19.64 10.29
CA HIS A 82 -26.40 20.93 9.61
C HIS A 82 -25.02 21.30 9.01
N GLY A 83 -24.14 20.32 8.86
CA GLY A 83 -22.76 20.53 8.42
C GLY A 83 -21.84 20.98 9.56
N CYS A 84 -20.61 21.37 9.19
CA CYS A 84 -19.56 21.74 10.14
C CYS A 84 -19.31 23.26 10.08
N PRO A 85 -19.59 24.01 11.17
CA PRO A 85 -19.38 25.46 11.24
C PRO A 85 -17.91 25.83 11.51
N ASN A 86 -17.09 24.87 11.95
CA ASN A 86 -15.73 25.12 12.41
C ASN A 86 -14.70 24.98 11.26
N HIS A 87 -13.55 25.61 11.46
CA HIS A 87 -12.41 25.47 10.55
C HIS A 87 -11.87 24.03 10.52
N GLU A 88 -11.22 23.67 9.43
CA GLU A 88 -10.54 22.38 9.33
C GLU A 88 -9.43 22.26 10.37
N LYS A 89 -9.41 21.14 11.09
CA LYS A 89 -8.44 20.90 12.16
C LYS A 89 -8.11 19.42 12.26
N ARG A 90 -6.84 19.15 12.57
CA ARG A 90 -6.28 17.80 12.54
C ARG A 90 -5.81 17.33 13.88
N ILE A 91 -6.53 16.37 14.45
CA ILE A 91 -6.24 15.82 15.78
C ILE A 91 -4.84 15.20 15.94
N ASN A 92 -4.25 14.66 14.86
CA ASN A 92 -2.99 13.92 14.96
C ASN A 92 -1.74 14.81 14.81
N CYS A 93 -1.83 15.99 14.20
CA CYS A 93 -0.65 16.83 13.91
C CYS A 93 -0.91 18.34 14.03
N GLY A 94 -2.15 18.77 14.26
CA GLY A 94 -2.54 20.18 14.35
C GLY A 94 -2.55 20.96 13.03
N GLY A 95 -2.08 20.39 11.91
CA GLY A 95 -1.90 21.13 10.65
C GLY A 95 -3.18 21.39 9.84
N ASP A 96 -3.12 22.44 9.01
CA ASP A 96 -4.18 22.90 8.09
C ASP A 96 -4.21 22.10 6.78
N HIS A 97 -4.70 20.87 6.86
CA HIS A 97 -4.92 20.01 5.68
C HIS A 97 -5.97 18.92 5.97
N ILE A 98 -6.66 18.41 4.94
CA ILE A 98 -7.76 17.44 5.07
C ILE A 98 -7.34 16.10 5.70
N SER A 99 -8.14 15.59 6.65
CA SER A 99 -7.96 14.31 7.36
C SER A 99 -7.52 13.10 6.53
N GLY A 100 -6.21 12.80 6.55
CA GLY A 100 -5.57 11.69 5.81
C GLY A 100 -4.82 12.10 4.55
N HIS A 101 -4.67 13.41 4.30
CA HIS A 101 -3.84 13.93 3.22
C HIS A 101 -2.40 13.42 3.33
N SER A 102 -1.78 13.11 2.18
CA SER A 102 -0.42 12.58 2.08
C SER A 102 0.66 13.53 2.60
N VAL A 103 0.31 14.80 2.80
CA VAL A 103 1.21 15.85 3.33
C VAL A 103 1.33 15.80 4.86
N CYS A 104 0.45 15.08 5.56
CA CYS A 104 0.50 15.04 7.02
C CYS A 104 1.77 14.38 7.54
N PRO A 105 2.61 15.06 8.34
CA PRO A 105 3.91 14.52 8.76
C PRO A 105 3.75 13.23 9.57
N VAL A 106 2.78 13.17 10.48
CA VAL A 106 2.47 11.97 11.28
C VAL A 106 2.00 10.78 10.42
N VAL A 107 1.33 11.05 9.28
CA VAL A 107 0.92 9.99 8.34
C VAL A 107 2.12 9.52 7.53
N GLN A 108 3.00 10.43 7.13
CA GLN A 108 4.23 10.10 6.41
C GLN A 108 5.17 9.26 7.27
N GLU A 109 5.43 9.68 8.50
CA GLU A 109 6.29 8.96 9.43
C GLU A 109 5.76 7.54 9.70
N LYS A 110 4.47 7.42 10.05
CA LYS A 110 3.84 6.11 10.29
C LYS A 110 3.87 5.23 9.04
N ARG A 111 3.71 5.82 7.85
CA ARG A 111 3.83 5.09 6.58
C ARG A 111 5.26 4.61 6.36
N HIS A 112 6.26 5.44 6.59
CA HIS A 112 7.67 5.08 6.44
C HIS A 112 8.03 3.90 7.36
N ALA A 113 7.64 3.96 8.63
CA ALA A 113 7.86 2.89 9.59
C ALA A 113 7.21 1.56 9.14
N LEU A 114 5.96 1.60 8.66
CA LEU A 114 5.28 0.41 8.16
C LEU A 114 5.91 -0.16 6.88
N VAL A 115 6.38 0.69 5.97
CA VAL A 115 7.10 0.25 4.77
C VAL A 115 8.39 -0.45 5.17
N GLU A 116 9.16 0.16 6.08
CA GLU A 116 10.42 -0.41 6.56
C GLU A 116 10.19 -1.76 7.25
N GLN A 117 9.20 -1.84 8.15
CA GLN A 117 8.83 -3.09 8.80
C GLN A 117 8.42 -4.17 7.79
N SER A 118 7.62 -3.81 6.78
CA SER A 118 7.19 -4.73 5.72
C SER A 118 8.37 -5.24 4.90
N MET A 119 9.34 -4.38 4.58
CA MET A 119 10.57 -4.79 3.88
C MET A 119 11.40 -5.75 4.73
N ARG A 120 11.57 -5.47 6.03
CA ARG A 120 12.29 -6.35 6.96
C ARG A 120 11.64 -7.73 7.05
N GLN A 121 10.33 -7.78 7.32
CA GLN A 121 9.57 -9.03 7.36
C GLN A 121 9.69 -9.83 6.06
N ARG A 122 9.61 -9.15 4.90
CA ARG A 122 9.80 -9.81 3.60
C ARG A 122 11.21 -10.39 3.45
N SER A 123 12.25 -9.66 3.87
CA SER A 123 13.63 -10.16 3.80
C SER A 123 13.85 -11.37 4.71
N GLU A 124 13.29 -11.34 5.93
CA GLU A 124 13.37 -12.45 6.89
C GLU A 124 12.71 -13.71 6.34
N LEU A 125 11.52 -13.58 5.74
CA LEU A 125 10.80 -14.70 5.12
C LEU A 125 11.61 -15.32 3.98
N LEU A 126 12.25 -14.52 3.13
CA LEU A 126 13.10 -15.03 2.04
C LEU A 126 14.29 -15.83 2.59
N ILE A 127 15.00 -15.29 3.58
CA ILE A 127 16.12 -16.00 4.23
C ILE A 127 15.65 -17.29 4.88
N GLN A 128 14.47 -17.29 5.52
CA GLN A 128 13.90 -18.49 6.11
C GLN A 128 13.55 -19.54 5.07
N THR A 129 12.95 -19.15 3.95
CA THR A 129 12.63 -20.05 2.83
C THR A 129 13.90 -20.66 2.23
N GLU A 130 14.95 -19.87 1.99
CA GLU A 130 16.24 -20.37 1.49
C GLU A 130 16.87 -21.38 2.45
N ARG A 131 16.87 -21.09 3.76
CA ARG A 131 17.37 -22.01 4.78
C ARG A 131 16.59 -23.32 4.81
N GLN A 132 15.27 -23.26 4.72
CA GLN A 132 14.41 -24.44 4.65
C GLN A 132 14.75 -25.27 3.41
N GLN A 133 14.83 -24.66 2.22
CA GLN A 133 15.19 -25.34 0.98
C GLN A 133 16.57 -26.01 1.06
N HIS A 134 17.57 -25.31 1.62
CA HIS A 134 18.90 -25.89 1.83
C HIS A 134 18.86 -27.07 2.80
N GLN A 135 18.11 -26.96 3.90
CA GLN A 135 17.93 -28.07 4.85
C GLN A 135 17.28 -29.28 4.18
N TYR A 136 16.24 -29.10 3.36
CA TYR A 136 15.61 -30.18 2.59
C TYR A 136 16.60 -30.83 1.60
N HIS A 137 17.40 -30.02 0.90
CA HIS A 137 18.39 -30.50 -0.05
C HIS A 137 19.55 -31.26 0.62
N CYS A 138 20.00 -30.83 1.81
CA CYS A 138 21.04 -31.53 2.57
C CYS A 138 20.54 -32.80 3.26
N GLN A 139 19.24 -32.90 3.57
CA GLN A 139 18.63 -34.08 4.18
C GLN A 139 18.15 -35.13 3.16
N GLY A 140 18.40 -34.92 1.86
CA GLY A 140 18.14 -35.93 0.83
C GLY A 140 16.67 -36.35 0.70
N SER A 141 15.71 -35.49 1.06
CA SER A 141 14.30 -35.81 0.88
C SER A 141 13.93 -35.70 -0.61
N ASP A 142 13.60 -36.83 -1.23
CA ASP A 142 13.22 -36.90 -2.63
C ASP A 142 11.88 -36.18 -2.87
N TYR A 143 11.91 -35.12 -3.67
CA TYR A 143 10.78 -34.20 -3.93
C TYR A 143 9.63 -34.87 -4.70
N SER A 144 9.86 -36.09 -5.20
CA SER A 144 8.93 -36.93 -5.96
C SER A 144 7.71 -37.39 -5.15
N ALA A 145 7.76 -37.41 -3.82
CA ALA A 145 6.66 -37.89 -2.98
C ALA A 145 5.48 -36.90 -2.84
N LEU A 146 5.68 -35.58 -3.01
CA LEU A 146 4.64 -34.57 -2.76
C LEU A 146 3.75 -34.25 -3.98
N LEU A 147 4.12 -34.72 -5.17
CA LEU A 147 3.31 -34.52 -6.37
C LEU A 147 2.22 -35.58 -6.55
N ASN A 148 2.23 -36.67 -5.79
CA ASN A 148 1.32 -37.80 -5.96
C ASN A 148 -0.04 -37.63 -5.24
N ASP A 149 -0.14 -36.71 -4.27
CA ASP A 149 -1.40 -36.48 -3.53
C ASP A 149 -2.39 -35.56 -4.26
N ASN A 150 -1.97 -34.90 -5.36
CA ASN A 150 -2.86 -34.06 -6.17
C ASN A 150 -3.65 -34.84 -7.25
N GLN A 151 -3.52 -36.17 -7.34
CA GLN A 151 -4.30 -36.97 -8.29
C GLN A 151 -5.74 -37.26 -7.80
N SER A 152 -6.07 -36.96 -6.55
CA SER A 152 -7.36 -37.31 -5.93
C SER A 152 -8.38 -36.18 -5.88
N TYR A 153 -8.04 -34.96 -6.34
CA TYR A 153 -8.95 -33.80 -6.30
C TYR A 153 -9.13 -33.17 -7.68
N SER A 154 -9.56 -33.98 -8.64
CA SER A 154 -10.09 -33.46 -9.89
C SER A 154 -11.34 -34.24 -10.26
N SER A 155 -12.49 -33.75 -9.77
CA SER A 155 -13.82 -33.79 -10.41
C SER A 155 -14.91 -33.41 -9.40
N THR A 156 -15.31 -32.14 -9.36
CA THR A 156 -16.72 -31.72 -9.36
C THR A 156 -16.79 -30.22 -9.67
N VAL A 157 -16.80 -29.90 -10.96
CA VAL A 157 -17.33 -28.61 -11.43
C VAL A 157 -18.84 -28.79 -11.52
N THR A 158 -19.59 -28.23 -10.58
CA THR A 158 -21.05 -28.07 -10.73
C THR A 158 -21.35 -26.71 -11.36
N PRO A 159 -22.11 -26.65 -12.47
CA PRO A 159 -22.52 -25.40 -13.10
C PRO A 159 -23.65 -24.73 -12.31
N HIS A 160 -23.52 -23.41 -12.13
CA HIS A 160 -24.48 -22.52 -11.49
C HIS A 160 -25.63 -22.23 -12.49
N GLN A 161 -26.86 -22.63 -12.17
CA GLN A 161 -28.06 -22.22 -12.92
C GLN A 161 -28.68 -20.97 -12.27
N THR A 162 -28.99 -19.98 -13.11
CA THR A 162 -29.73 -18.76 -12.77
C THR A 162 -31.22 -19.05 -12.74
N ALA A 163 -31.90 -18.64 -11.67
CA ALA A 163 -33.36 -18.71 -11.53
C ALA A 163 -34.01 -17.50 -12.22
N GLU A 164 -34.84 -17.77 -13.23
CA GLU A 164 -35.86 -16.84 -13.73
C GLU A 164 -37.11 -16.97 -12.84
N SER A 165 -37.62 -15.82 -12.39
CA SER A 165 -38.84 -15.71 -11.57
C SER A 165 -39.99 -15.28 -12.48
N SER A 166 -41.08 -16.03 -12.45
CA SER A 166 -42.41 -15.57 -12.90
C SER A 166 -43.16 -14.91 -11.76
#